data_AF-A0A533RQN8-F1
#
_entry.id   AF-A0A533RQN8-F1
#
_cell.length_a   1.000
_cell.length_b   1.000
_cell.length_c   1.000
_cell.angle_alpha   90.00
_cell.angle_beta   90.00
_cell.angle_gamma   90.00
#
_symmetry.space_group_name_H-M   'P 1'
#
loop_
_entity.id
_entity.type
_entity.pdbx_description
1 polymer ?
#
loop_
_entity_poly.entity_id
_entity_poly.type
_entity_poly.pdbx_seq_one_letter_code
_entity_poly.pdbx_strand_id
1 'polypeptide(L)'
;MVMERVVNVIGSATQRGPADATDIALLVSTNSQQEINSWDRSKITDSLVREATLDPITAEEIALAVEDRIDASNLMTVTTAIIREMVDLELLDRGLTMAHRRHSNLGLPMWDVEQIITNANKENSNTTHNPESVNLTIAETILKEFALRRVFTDDVAEAHLTGDVHLHDLGFIIRPYCGGHSLEYIKKFGLNLPNITSVSKPAKHAEVLIGHMVKMASALQAHYAGAVGWEAVNLFFAPYLVGKTEEELDQLAQMLIFEFNQLAGARGSQVVFTDFNLYYNVPRHFADTMAIGPGGEYTGKTYKEYEPEAQAFLKAMFNVYLRGDATGKTFVFPKPLLHVNEDLFRTEGWQEFMDQACLVASRQG
;
A
#
# COMPACT_ATOMS: atom_id res chain seq x y z
N MET A 1 -17.65 57.16 -18.66
CA MET A 1 -17.84 56.23 -17.55
C MET A 1 -17.04 54.99 -17.90
N VAL A 2 -15.78 54.92 -17.45
CA VAL A 2 -14.95 53.73 -17.66
C VAL A 2 -15.48 52.69 -16.68
N MET A 3 -16.10 51.63 -17.17
CA MET A 3 -16.47 50.51 -16.30
C MET A 3 -15.17 49.93 -15.76
N GLU A 4 -15.01 49.98 -14.44
CA GLU A 4 -13.90 49.34 -13.74
C GLU A 4 -13.94 47.84 -14.07
N ARG A 5 -12.88 47.33 -14.69
CA ARG A 5 -12.82 45.93 -15.13
C ARG A 5 -12.62 45.06 -13.88
N VAL A 6 -13.68 44.39 -13.46
CA VAL A 6 -13.62 43.46 -12.33
C VAL A 6 -13.16 42.09 -12.84
N VAL A 7 -11.99 41.64 -12.37
CA VAL A 7 -11.50 40.28 -12.62
C VAL A 7 -12.01 39.37 -11.50
N ASN A 8 -12.68 38.30 -11.92
CA ASN A 8 -13.23 37.29 -11.03
C ASN A 8 -12.24 36.12 -10.87
N VAL A 9 -11.94 35.73 -9.63
CA VAL A 9 -11.08 34.58 -9.35
C VAL A 9 -11.94 33.38 -8.98
N ILE A 10 -11.83 32.29 -9.73
CA ILE A 10 -12.44 31.00 -9.40
C ILE A 10 -11.42 30.18 -8.63
N GLY A 11 -11.66 30.00 -7.33
CA GLY A 11 -10.85 29.16 -6.44
C GLY A 11 -11.62 27.96 -5.87
N SER A 12 -10.88 26.98 -5.37
CA SER A 12 -11.42 25.95 -4.47
C SER A 12 -11.66 26.56 -3.08
N ALA A 13 -12.81 26.26 -2.45
CA ALA A 13 -13.15 26.78 -1.13
C ALA A 13 -12.13 26.31 -0.08
N THR A 14 -11.25 27.19 0.37
CA THR A 14 -10.39 26.97 1.54
C THR A 14 -10.78 27.99 2.62
N GLN A 15 -11.58 27.57 3.61
CA GLN A 15 -11.79 28.41 4.79
C GLN A 15 -10.57 28.34 5.73
N ARG A 16 -10.37 29.45 6.45
CA ARG A 16 -9.20 29.82 7.26
C ARG A 16 -8.77 28.74 8.26
N GLY A 17 -7.71 28.01 7.92
CA GLY A 17 -6.97 27.09 8.78
C GLY A 17 -5.76 26.51 8.04
N PRO A 18 -4.76 25.91 8.71
CA PRO A 18 -3.75 25.11 8.01
C PRO A 18 -4.48 24.03 7.21
N ALA A 19 -4.16 23.90 5.92
CA ALA A 19 -4.89 23.04 4.98
C ALA A 19 -5.08 21.62 5.55
N ASP A 20 -6.32 21.26 5.88
CA ASP A 20 -6.67 19.92 6.31
C ASP A 20 -6.90 19.04 5.07
N ALA A 21 -6.44 17.78 5.13
CA ALA A 21 -6.59 16.83 4.03
C ALA A 21 -8.07 16.60 3.66
N THR A 22 -8.96 16.76 4.64
CA THR A 22 -10.41 16.69 4.47
C THR A 22 -10.96 17.75 3.51
N ASP A 23 -10.49 18.99 3.63
CA ASP A 23 -10.96 20.12 2.80
C ASP A 23 -10.49 19.99 1.35
N ILE A 24 -9.27 19.46 1.16
CA ILE A 24 -8.71 19.15 -0.17
C ILE A 24 -9.52 18.05 -0.86
N ALA A 25 -9.90 17.00 -0.13
CA ALA A 25 -10.58 15.83 -0.68
C ALA A 25 -12.02 16.13 -1.16
N LEU A 26 -12.70 17.09 -0.53
CA LEU A 26 -14.10 17.34 -0.81
C LEU A 26 -14.33 17.93 -2.21
N LEU A 27 -13.40 18.73 -2.75
CA LEU A 27 -13.44 19.37 -4.08
C LEU A 27 -14.79 20.03 -4.48
N VAL A 28 -15.72 20.16 -3.54
CA VAL A 28 -17.09 20.63 -3.74
C VAL A 28 -17.21 21.93 -2.99
N SER A 29 -17.30 23.03 -3.74
CA SER A 29 -18.05 24.17 -3.27
C SER A 29 -19.49 23.68 -3.03
N THR A 30 -19.96 23.64 -1.79
CA THR A 30 -21.40 23.50 -1.54
C THR A 30 -22.12 24.52 -2.43
N ASN A 31 -23.16 24.07 -3.14
CA ASN A 31 -23.87 24.71 -4.27
C ASN A 31 -24.33 26.18 -4.13
N SER A 32 -23.89 26.91 -3.11
CA SER A 32 -24.04 28.35 -2.97
C SER A 32 -22.88 29.17 -3.52
N GLN A 33 -21.63 28.69 -3.60
CA GLN A 33 -20.51 29.53 -4.06
C GLN A 33 -19.35 28.72 -4.65
N GLN A 34 -19.21 28.68 -5.99
CA GLN A 34 -17.89 29.06 -6.51
C GLN A 34 -17.62 30.40 -5.83
N GLU A 35 -16.67 30.49 -4.89
CA GLU A 35 -16.29 31.80 -4.37
C GLU A 35 -15.65 32.53 -5.55
N ILE A 36 -16.47 33.20 -6.35
CA ILE A 36 -16.05 34.25 -7.24
C ILE A 36 -15.56 35.35 -6.31
N ASN A 37 -14.30 35.21 -5.93
CA ASN A 37 -13.62 36.20 -5.13
C ASN A 37 -13.24 37.34 -6.06
N SER A 38 -13.39 38.57 -5.57
CA SER A 38 -12.74 39.71 -6.21
C SER A 38 -11.23 39.47 -6.21
N TRP A 39 -10.57 39.92 -7.28
CA TRP A 39 -9.11 39.95 -7.34
C TRP A 39 -8.51 40.58 -6.08
N ASP A 40 -7.51 39.90 -5.51
CA ASP A 40 -6.77 40.34 -4.32
C ASP A 40 -5.32 39.87 -4.43
N ARG A 41 -4.44 40.80 -4.83
CA ARG A 41 -3.01 40.58 -5.01
C ARG A 41 -2.32 40.07 -3.75
N SER A 42 -2.76 40.51 -2.57
CA SER A 42 -2.11 40.16 -1.29
C SER A 42 -2.09 38.65 -1.04
N LYS A 43 -3.06 37.91 -1.60
CA LYS A 43 -3.11 36.45 -1.53
C LYS A 43 -1.93 35.77 -2.25
N ILE A 44 -1.41 36.37 -3.32
CA ILE A 44 -0.22 35.88 -4.03
C ILE A 44 1.01 36.12 -3.16
N THR A 45 1.17 37.34 -2.63
CA THR A 45 2.26 37.69 -1.72
C THR A 45 2.28 36.74 -0.51
N ASP A 46 1.14 36.53 0.14
CA ASP A 46 1.00 35.63 1.29
C ASP A 46 1.30 34.17 0.95
N SER A 47 0.91 33.70 -0.25
CA SER A 47 1.21 32.34 -0.72
C SER A 47 2.72 32.18 -1.00
N LEU A 48 3.36 33.13 -1.66
CA LEU A 48 4.80 33.10 -1.95
C LEU A 48 5.66 33.15 -0.70
N VAL A 49 5.29 33.97 0.29
CA VAL A 49 5.98 34.02 1.58
C VAL A 49 5.83 32.68 2.34
N ARG A 50 4.63 32.08 2.30
CA ARG A 50 4.32 30.86 3.07
C ARG A 50 4.87 29.59 2.42
N GLU A 51 4.63 29.41 1.13
CA GLU A 51 4.91 28.18 0.38
C GLU A 51 6.30 28.19 -0.24
N ALA A 52 6.70 29.33 -0.83
CA ALA A 52 7.98 29.49 -1.52
C ALA A 52 9.08 30.10 -0.63
N THR A 53 8.73 30.53 0.60
CA THR A 53 9.64 31.14 1.59
C THR A 53 10.40 32.36 1.07
N LEU A 54 9.77 33.13 0.18
CA LEU A 54 10.34 34.38 -0.31
C LEU A 54 10.24 35.47 0.75
N ASP A 55 11.16 36.45 0.67
CA ASP A 55 11.01 37.66 1.45
C ASP A 55 9.80 38.48 0.95
N PRO A 56 9.14 39.26 1.83
CA PRO A 56 7.93 39.98 1.46
C PRO A 56 8.10 40.98 0.31
N ILE A 57 9.30 41.54 0.11
CA ILE A 57 9.54 42.55 -0.93
C ILE A 57 9.54 41.85 -2.29
N THR A 58 10.35 40.80 -2.44
CA THR A 58 10.39 40.00 -3.69
C THR A 58 9.03 39.38 -4.00
N ALA A 59 8.31 38.91 -2.97
CA ALA A 59 6.97 38.35 -3.15
C ALA A 59 5.97 39.38 -3.69
N GLU A 60 6.01 40.62 -3.19
CA GLU A 60 5.16 41.71 -3.69
C GLU A 60 5.51 42.12 -5.12
N GLU A 61 6.81 42.17 -5.47
CA GLU A 61 7.26 42.46 -6.84
C GLU A 61 6.76 41.42 -7.85
N ILE A 62 6.77 40.14 -7.47
CA ILE A 62 6.21 39.06 -8.31
C ILE A 62 4.70 39.19 -8.40
N ALA A 63 4.01 39.45 -7.29
CA ALA A 63 2.57 39.61 -7.26
C ALA A 63 2.09 40.77 -8.15
N LEU A 64 2.84 41.88 -8.17
CA LEU A 64 2.61 43.02 -9.08
C LEU A 64 2.78 42.62 -10.55
N ALA A 65 3.86 41.90 -10.88
CA ALA A 65 4.09 41.47 -12.26
C ALA A 65 2.99 40.51 -12.77
N VAL A 66 2.48 39.63 -11.91
CA VAL A 66 1.34 38.75 -12.24
C VAL A 66 0.05 39.54 -12.42
N GLU A 67 -0.21 40.55 -11.59
CA GLU A 67 -1.35 41.47 -11.73
C GLU A 67 -1.31 42.20 -13.08
N ASP A 68 -0.16 42.82 -13.41
CA ASP A 68 0.04 43.49 -14.70
C ASP A 68 -0.21 42.55 -15.89
N ARG A 69 0.23 41.29 -15.78
CA ARG A 69 0.03 40.26 -16.81
C ARG A 69 -1.44 39.88 -16.97
N ILE A 70 -2.19 39.79 -15.87
CA ILE A 70 -3.63 39.50 -15.90
C ILE A 70 -4.41 40.66 -16.52
N ASP A 71 -4.06 41.89 -16.16
CA ASP A 71 -4.65 43.08 -16.76
C ASP A 71 -4.40 43.13 -18.27
N ALA A 72 -3.19 42.80 -18.71
CA ALA A 72 -2.84 42.71 -20.14
C ALA A 72 -3.56 41.57 -20.88
N SER A 73 -3.94 40.48 -20.21
CA SER A 73 -4.47 39.25 -20.83
C SER A 73 -5.91 39.34 -21.37
N ASN A 74 -6.63 40.45 -21.13
CA ASN A 74 -8.06 40.60 -21.44
C ASN A 74 -9.00 39.52 -20.83
N LEU A 75 -8.51 38.68 -19.90
CA LEU A 75 -9.31 37.70 -19.18
C LEU A 75 -10.25 38.40 -18.19
N MET A 76 -11.54 38.07 -18.24
CA MET A 76 -12.54 38.54 -17.25
C MET A 76 -12.61 37.63 -16.01
N THR A 77 -12.13 36.40 -16.16
CA THR A 77 -12.14 35.38 -15.13
C THR A 77 -10.85 34.58 -15.20
N VAL A 78 -10.21 34.38 -14.05
CA VAL A 78 -8.99 33.57 -13.90
C VAL A 78 -9.21 32.51 -12.83
N THR A 79 -8.60 31.35 -13.00
CA THR A 79 -8.59 30.30 -11.97
C THR A 79 -7.32 30.40 -11.13
N THR A 80 -7.34 29.86 -9.91
CA THR A 80 -6.12 29.76 -9.09
C THR A 80 -4.99 29.02 -9.80
N ALA A 81 -5.30 28.02 -10.64
CA ALA A 81 -4.31 27.31 -11.45
C ALA A 81 -3.59 28.25 -12.42
N ILE A 82 -4.34 29.08 -13.17
CA ILE A 82 -3.76 30.06 -14.10
C ILE A 82 -2.87 31.07 -13.35
N ILE A 83 -3.32 31.54 -12.19
CA ILE A 83 -2.51 32.45 -11.36
C ILE A 83 -1.19 31.79 -10.94
N ARG A 84 -1.24 30.52 -10.50
CA ARG A 84 -0.02 29.78 -10.11
C ARG A 84 0.94 29.59 -11.27
N GLU A 85 0.46 29.27 -12.47
CA GLU A 85 1.30 29.17 -13.67
C GLU A 85 1.98 30.51 -14.01
N MET A 86 1.25 31.63 -13.88
CA MET A 86 1.84 32.97 -14.08
C MET A 86 2.93 33.26 -13.03
N VAL A 87 2.70 32.91 -11.76
CA VAL A 87 3.71 33.02 -10.69
C VAL A 87 4.93 32.15 -11.00
N ASP A 88 4.73 30.91 -11.43
CA ASP A 88 5.83 29.99 -11.77
C ASP A 88 6.71 30.55 -12.90
N LEU A 89 6.11 31.17 -13.92
CA LEU A 89 6.85 31.87 -14.97
C LEU A 89 7.68 33.03 -14.43
N GLU A 90 7.11 33.87 -13.55
CA GLU A 90 7.84 35.00 -12.95
C GLU A 90 9.01 34.52 -12.06
N LEU A 91 8.85 33.41 -11.36
CA LEU A 91 9.92 32.77 -10.57
C LEU A 91 11.06 32.26 -11.47
N LEU A 92 10.72 31.64 -12.60
CA LEU A 92 11.69 31.14 -13.58
C LEU A 92 12.44 32.29 -14.27
N ASP A 93 11.74 33.32 -14.72
CA ASP A 93 12.33 34.49 -15.40
C ASP A 93 13.34 35.23 -14.50
N ARG A 94 13.14 35.18 -13.18
CA ARG A 94 14.06 35.74 -12.17
C ARG A 94 15.17 34.78 -11.71
N GLY A 95 15.21 33.56 -12.24
CA GLY A 95 16.17 32.54 -11.83
C GLY A 95 15.95 32.02 -10.40
N LEU A 96 14.76 32.19 -9.83
CA LEU A 96 14.41 31.75 -8.47
C LEU A 96 14.01 30.26 -8.45
N THR A 97 14.89 29.39 -8.97
CA THR A 97 14.60 27.97 -9.20
C THR A 97 14.19 27.21 -7.94
N MET A 98 14.77 27.55 -6.78
CA MET A 98 14.42 26.92 -5.50
C MET A 98 13.03 27.32 -5.01
N ALA A 99 12.62 28.57 -5.24
CA ALA A 99 11.28 29.06 -4.90
C ALA A 99 10.24 28.45 -5.85
N HIS A 100 10.54 28.42 -7.15
CA HIS A 100 9.74 27.72 -8.16
C HIS A 100 9.48 26.27 -7.74
N ARG A 101 10.52 25.50 -7.44
CA ARG A 101 10.38 24.10 -7.03
C ARG A 101 9.47 23.88 -5.81
N ARG A 102 9.45 24.81 -4.86
CA ARG A 102 8.58 24.75 -3.67
C ARG A 102 7.13 25.14 -3.98
N HIS A 103 6.95 26.06 -4.92
CA HIS A 103 5.64 26.57 -5.34
C HIS A 103 4.95 25.65 -6.38
N SER A 104 5.71 24.95 -7.22
CA SER A 104 5.16 24.14 -8.31
C SER A 104 4.12 23.13 -7.84
N ASN A 105 3.07 22.97 -8.64
CA ASN A 105 2.03 21.98 -8.38
C ASN A 105 2.44 20.57 -8.81
N LEU A 106 1.81 19.58 -8.18
CA LEU A 106 1.82 18.20 -8.64
C LEU A 106 0.48 17.90 -9.31
N GLY A 107 0.53 17.25 -10.46
CA GLY A 107 -0.67 16.94 -11.24
C GLY A 107 -0.36 16.00 -12.39
N LEU A 108 -1.41 15.59 -13.07
CA LEU A 108 -1.34 14.81 -14.30
C LEU A 108 -2.03 15.59 -15.43
N PRO A 109 -1.47 15.56 -16.64
CA PRO A 109 -2.19 16.03 -17.82
C PRO A 109 -3.54 15.32 -17.96
N MET A 110 -4.57 16.05 -18.39
CA MET A 110 -5.92 15.48 -18.62
C MET A 110 -5.89 14.26 -19.54
N TRP A 111 -5.07 14.33 -20.59
CA TRP A 111 -4.88 13.21 -21.52
C TRP A 111 -4.36 11.95 -20.83
N ASP A 112 -3.38 12.08 -19.94
CA ASP A 112 -2.79 10.93 -19.23
C ASP A 112 -3.80 10.31 -18.27
N VAL A 113 -4.60 11.15 -17.58
CA VAL A 113 -5.71 10.67 -16.74
C VAL A 113 -6.74 9.91 -17.58
N GLU A 114 -7.12 10.43 -18.75
CA GLU A 114 -8.00 9.71 -19.68
C GLU A 114 -7.40 8.38 -20.14
N GLN A 115 -6.09 8.33 -20.42
CA GLN A 115 -5.41 7.09 -20.79
C GLN A 115 -5.38 6.09 -19.63
N ILE A 116 -5.12 6.52 -18.40
CA ILE A 116 -5.14 5.67 -17.20
C ILE A 116 -6.54 5.11 -16.95
N ILE A 117 -7.61 5.89 -17.19
CA ILE A 117 -8.99 5.43 -17.02
C ILE A 117 -9.37 4.40 -18.09
N THR A 118 -8.95 4.62 -19.34
CA THR A 118 -9.43 3.85 -20.49
C THR A 118 -8.57 2.64 -20.84
N ASN A 119 -7.29 2.63 -20.44
CA ASN A 119 -6.35 1.57 -20.79
C ASN A 119 -5.75 0.90 -19.55
N ALA A 120 -5.51 -0.41 -19.66
CA ALA A 120 -4.87 -1.19 -18.60
C ALA A 120 -3.38 -0.86 -18.47
N ASN A 121 -2.93 -0.54 -17.25
CA ASN A 121 -1.52 -0.47 -16.89
C ASN A 121 -0.91 -1.89 -16.92
N LYS A 122 0.31 -2.03 -17.48
CA LYS A 122 1.02 -3.31 -17.64
C LYS A 122 2.33 -3.40 -16.87
N GLU A 123 2.68 -2.39 -16.07
CA GLU A 123 3.90 -2.38 -15.27
C GLU A 123 3.89 -3.47 -14.18
N ASN A 124 2.74 -3.68 -13.54
CA ASN A 124 2.55 -4.72 -12.54
C ASN A 124 1.50 -5.75 -12.98
N SER A 125 1.96 -6.98 -13.27
CA SER A 125 1.11 -8.08 -13.75
C SER A 125 0.04 -8.55 -12.77
N ASN A 126 0.14 -8.18 -11.48
CA ASN A 126 -0.85 -8.50 -10.46
C ASN A 126 -2.01 -7.49 -10.43
N THR A 127 -1.93 -6.41 -11.20
CA THR A 127 -2.95 -5.36 -11.26
C THR A 127 -3.92 -5.66 -12.39
N THR A 128 -5.21 -5.72 -12.08
CA THR A 128 -6.27 -5.79 -13.09
C THR A 128 -6.81 -4.41 -13.38
N HIS A 129 -7.34 -4.17 -14.59
CA HIS A 129 -7.95 -2.88 -14.91
C HIS A 129 -9.34 -2.74 -14.28
N ASN A 130 -9.42 -1.97 -13.20
CA ASN A 130 -10.63 -1.72 -12.42
C ASN A 130 -10.57 -0.33 -11.74
N PRO A 131 -11.68 0.19 -11.18
CA PRO A 131 -11.70 1.52 -10.57
C PRO A 131 -10.63 1.75 -9.49
N GLU A 132 -10.32 0.74 -8.67
CA GLU A 132 -9.34 0.86 -7.60
C GLU A 132 -7.90 0.85 -8.15
N SER A 133 -7.63 0.09 -9.21
CA SER A 133 -6.34 0.16 -9.92
C SER A 133 -6.09 1.52 -10.59
N VAL A 134 -7.16 2.17 -11.08
CA VAL A 134 -7.10 3.52 -11.67
C VAL A 134 -6.78 4.54 -10.57
N ASN A 135 -7.50 4.49 -9.45
CA ASN A 135 -7.21 5.33 -8.27
C ASN A 135 -5.77 5.15 -7.80
N LEU A 136 -5.31 3.90 -7.69
CA LEU A 136 -3.95 3.60 -7.26
C LEU A 136 -2.92 4.16 -8.25
N THR A 137 -3.11 3.99 -9.55
CA THR A 137 -2.16 4.48 -10.58
C THR A 137 -2.04 6.01 -10.54
N ILE A 138 -3.17 6.72 -10.40
CA ILE A 138 -3.19 8.18 -10.26
C ILE A 138 -2.46 8.60 -8.98
N ALA A 139 -2.80 8.00 -7.83
CA ALA A 139 -2.20 8.32 -6.54
C ALA A 139 -0.69 8.04 -6.53
N GLU A 140 -0.26 6.89 -7.04
CA GLU A 140 1.15 6.52 -7.16
C GLU A 140 1.92 7.51 -8.03
N THR A 141 1.34 7.96 -9.15
CA THR A 141 2.05 8.89 -10.05
C THR A 141 2.32 10.22 -9.36
N ILE A 142 1.33 10.75 -8.64
CA ILE A 142 1.50 11.98 -7.86
C ILE A 142 2.54 11.79 -6.74
N LEU A 143 2.51 10.65 -6.03
CA LEU A 143 3.49 10.35 -4.98
C LEU A 143 4.90 10.15 -5.54
N LYS A 144 5.05 9.55 -6.73
CA LYS A 144 6.33 9.38 -7.44
C LYS A 144 6.95 10.74 -7.75
N GLU A 145 6.17 11.64 -8.35
CA GLU A 145 6.61 13.01 -8.63
C GLU A 145 6.98 13.77 -7.35
N PHE A 146 6.17 13.66 -6.29
CA PHE A 146 6.49 14.25 -5.00
C PHE A 146 7.82 13.72 -4.45
N ALA A 147 8.04 12.40 -4.54
CA ALA A 147 9.25 11.75 -4.06
C ALA A 147 10.50 12.30 -4.75
N LEU A 148 10.51 12.30 -6.08
CA LEU A 148 11.64 12.77 -6.89
C LEU A 148 11.92 14.26 -6.67
N ARG A 149 10.87 15.06 -6.45
CA ARG A 149 11.03 16.51 -6.28
C ARG A 149 11.35 16.92 -4.86
N ARG A 150 10.92 16.18 -3.83
CA ARG A 150 10.95 16.67 -2.44
C ARG A 150 11.65 15.76 -1.44
N VAL A 151 11.66 14.45 -1.69
CA VAL A 151 12.21 13.45 -0.77
C VAL A 151 13.66 13.13 -1.13
N PHE A 152 13.93 12.90 -2.42
CA PHE A 152 15.26 12.57 -2.91
C PHE A 152 16.05 13.82 -3.34
N THR A 153 17.37 13.68 -3.36
CA THR A 153 18.29 14.68 -3.91
C THR A 153 18.26 14.66 -5.44
N ASP A 154 18.68 15.76 -6.06
CA ASP A 154 18.56 15.95 -7.52
C ASP A 154 19.36 14.93 -8.33
N ASP A 155 20.54 14.55 -7.83
CA ASP A 155 21.39 13.52 -8.43
C ASP A 155 20.72 12.14 -8.40
N VAL A 156 20.05 11.79 -7.31
CA VAL A 156 19.30 10.52 -7.18
C VAL A 156 18.06 10.52 -8.07
N ALA A 157 17.33 11.64 -8.11
CA ALA A 157 16.16 11.77 -8.96
C ALA A 157 16.53 11.70 -10.45
N GLU A 158 17.58 12.39 -10.87
CA GLU A 158 18.08 12.37 -12.24
C GLU A 158 18.57 10.97 -12.64
N ALA A 159 19.32 10.30 -11.76
CA ALA A 159 19.76 8.93 -12.01
C ALA A 159 18.57 7.97 -12.18
N HIS A 160 17.46 8.20 -11.47
CA HIS A 160 16.24 7.43 -11.67
C HIS A 160 15.57 7.72 -13.01
N LEU A 161 15.42 9.00 -13.36
CA LEU A 161 14.76 9.45 -14.58
C LEU A 161 15.52 9.05 -15.86
N THR A 162 16.85 9.04 -15.80
CA THR A 162 17.74 8.62 -16.90
C THR A 162 17.96 7.11 -16.97
N GLY A 163 17.53 6.38 -15.94
CA GLY A 163 17.62 4.92 -15.89
C GLY A 163 18.96 4.38 -15.38
N ASP A 164 19.85 5.22 -14.84
CA ASP A 164 21.08 4.79 -14.17
C ASP A 164 20.80 3.99 -12.89
N VAL A 165 19.71 4.32 -12.19
CA VAL A 165 19.19 3.56 -11.04
C VAL A 165 17.68 3.37 -11.13
N HIS A 166 17.14 2.35 -10.47
CA HIS A 166 15.70 2.17 -10.33
C HIS A 166 15.30 2.24 -8.85
N LEU A 167 14.51 3.25 -8.49
CA LEU A 167 13.91 3.38 -7.16
C LEU A 167 12.63 2.54 -7.11
N HIS A 168 12.70 1.40 -6.45
CA HIS A 168 11.55 0.51 -6.27
C HIS A 168 10.46 1.18 -5.42
N ASP A 169 9.19 0.90 -5.77
CA ASP A 169 8.01 1.30 -5.00
C ASP A 169 7.92 2.81 -4.70
N LEU A 170 8.42 3.62 -5.63
CA LEU A 170 8.46 5.08 -5.51
C LEU A 170 7.07 5.72 -5.35
N GLY A 171 5.99 5.01 -5.73
CA GLY A 171 4.61 5.42 -5.46
C GLY A 171 4.14 5.19 -4.02
N PHE A 172 4.96 4.57 -3.18
CA PHE A 172 4.63 4.16 -1.81
C PHE A 172 5.57 4.78 -0.76
N ILE A 173 6.14 5.96 -1.01
CA ILE A 173 7.11 6.65 -0.12
C ILE A 173 6.70 6.82 1.35
N ILE A 174 5.42 6.70 1.68
CA ILE A 174 4.88 6.78 3.05
C ILE A 174 4.74 5.40 3.73
N ARG A 175 5.31 4.34 3.13
CA ARG A 175 5.16 2.96 3.58
C ARG A 175 6.52 2.26 3.66
N PRO A 176 6.74 1.38 4.65
CA PRO A 176 7.82 0.39 4.58
C PRO A 176 7.63 -0.54 3.36
N TYR A 177 8.72 -1.14 2.90
CA TYR A 177 8.68 -2.07 1.76
C TYR A 177 7.93 -3.36 2.12
N CYS A 178 8.54 -4.30 2.83
CA CYS A 178 7.91 -5.57 3.20
C CYS A 178 8.05 -5.87 4.70
N GLY A 179 7.26 -6.82 5.20
CA GLY A 179 7.27 -7.23 6.61
C GLY A 179 7.10 -8.73 6.78
N GLY A 180 7.83 -9.29 7.77
CA GLY A 180 7.65 -10.67 8.24
C GLY A 180 6.90 -10.69 9.57
N HIS A 181 5.86 -11.51 9.68
CA HIS A 181 4.92 -11.49 10.79
C HIS A 181 4.78 -12.87 11.44
N SER A 182 4.68 -12.89 12.76
CA SER A 182 4.41 -14.11 13.53
C SER A 182 2.93 -14.23 13.86
N LEU A 183 2.41 -15.46 13.75
CA LEU A 183 1.05 -15.81 14.19
C LEU A 183 0.88 -15.66 15.72
N GLU A 184 1.98 -15.69 16.48
CA GLU A 184 1.93 -15.65 17.95
C GLU A 184 1.27 -14.36 18.46
N TYR A 185 1.46 -13.23 17.78
CA TYR A 185 0.85 -11.96 18.17
C TYR A 185 -0.68 -12.05 18.14
N ILE A 186 -1.26 -12.49 17.01
CA ILE A 186 -2.72 -12.59 16.86
C ILE A 186 -3.32 -13.73 17.68
N LYS A 187 -2.53 -14.78 17.97
CA LYS A 187 -2.93 -15.84 18.91
C LYS A 187 -2.99 -15.32 20.33
N LYS A 188 -2.01 -14.51 20.76
CA LYS A 188 -1.94 -14.02 22.14
C LYS A 188 -2.93 -12.89 22.43
N PHE A 189 -3.11 -11.98 21.48
CA PHE A 189 -3.84 -10.73 21.71
C PHE A 189 -5.16 -10.64 20.93
N GLY A 190 -5.41 -11.54 19.97
CA GLY A 190 -6.53 -11.41 19.05
C GLY A 190 -6.29 -10.27 18.04
N LEU A 191 -7.34 -9.54 17.68
CA LEU A 191 -7.26 -8.42 16.75
C LEU A 191 -7.72 -7.13 17.40
N ASN A 192 -6.83 -6.15 17.44
CA ASN A 192 -7.10 -4.77 17.82
C ASN A 192 -6.40 -3.86 16.80
N LEU A 193 -7.13 -3.44 15.76
CA LEU A 193 -6.59 -2.69 14.63
C LEU A 193 -6.98 -1.22 14.77
N PRO A 194 -6.05 -0.25 14.63
CA PRO A 194 -6.31 1.17 14.92
C PRO A 194 -7.51 1.78 14.18
N ASN A 195 -7.75 1.33 12.95
CA ASN A 195 -8.79 1.88 12.07
C ASN A 195 -10.10 1.07 12.10
N ILE A 196 -10.24 0.11 13.03
CA ILE A 196 -11.43 -0.75 13.16
C ILE A 196 -11.93 -0.67 14.60
N THR A 197 -13.18 -0.24 14.78
CA THR A 197 -13.77 -0.02 16.11
C THR A 197 -14.05 -1.32 16.87
N SER A 198 -14.24 -2.43 16.17
CA SER A 198 -14.46 -3.74 16.79
C SER A 198 -13.14 -4.44 17.11
N VAL A 199 -13.09 -5.05 18.30
CA VAL A 199 -11.92 -5.78 18.81
C VAL A 199 -12.30 -7.26 18.97
N SER A 200 -11.43 -8.16 18.48
CA SER A 200 -11.62 -9.61 18.60
C SER A 200 -10.68 -10.19 19.65
N LYS A 201 -11.21 -10.99 20.57
CA LYS A 201 -10.39 -11.77 21.53
C LYS A 201 -9.62 -12.88 20.80
N PRO A 202 -8.54 -13.42 21.40
CA PRO A 202 -7.84 -14.60 20.89
C PRO A 202 -8.75 -15.73 20.37
N ALA A 203 -8.38 -16.30 19.23
CA ALA A 203 -9.13 -17.38 18.59
C ALA A 203 -9.10 -18.66 19.46
N LYS A 204 -10.25 -19.32 19.60
CA LYS A 204 -10.38 -20.63 20.27
C LYS A 204 -10.48 -21.82 19.30
N HIS A 205 -10.74 -21.55 18.02
CA HIS A 205 -10.89 -22.55 16.98
C HIS A 205 -10.03 -22.16 15.77
N ALA A 206 -9.59 -23.15 15.00
CA ALA A 206 -8.69 -22.99 13.86
C ALA A 206 -9.26 -22.05 12.80
N GLU A 207 -10.55 -22.19 12.49
CA GLU A 207 -11.29 -21.39 11.52
C GLU A 207 -11.30 -19.91 11.90
N VAL A 208 -11.44 -19.62 13.20
CA VAL A 208 -11.39 -18.25 13.72
C VAL A 208 -9.97 -17.68 13.63
N LEU A 209 -8.94 -18.51 13.86
CA LEU A 209 -7.55 -18.09 13.70
C LEU A 209 -7.24 -17.76 12.24
N ILE A 210 -7.68 -18.58 11.28
CA ILE A 210 -7.60 -18.27 9.84
C ILE A 210 -8.27 -16.91 9.58
N GLY A 211 -9.49 -16.73 10.08
CA GLY A 211 -10.20 -15.46 9.96
C GLY A 211 -9.46 -14.26 10.57
N HIS A 212 -8.64 -14.46 11.61
CA HIS A 212 -7.78 -13.40 12.15
C HIS A 212 -6.57 -13.12 11.27
N MET A 213 -5.91 -14.16 10.77
CA MET A 213 -4.78 -14.05 9.85
C MET A 213 -5.16 -13.26 8.60
N VAL A 214 -6.30 -13.59 7.98
CA VAL A 214 -6.82 -12.94 6.77
C VAL A 214 -7.09 -11.45 7.00
N LYS A 215 -7.76 -11.11 8.11
CA LYS A 215 -8.07 -9.71 8.46
C LYS A 215 -6.81 -8.89 8.74
N MET A 216 -5.84 -9.49 9.44
CA MET A 216 -4.55 -8.85 9.70
C MET A 216 -3.77 -8.65 8.39
N ALA A 217 -3.71 -9.65 7.51
CA ALA A 217 -3.05 -9.55 6.21
C ALA A 217 -3.67 -8.44 5.35
N SER A 218 -5.00 -8.36 5.31
CA SER A 218 -5.74 -7.30 4.60
C SER A 218 -5.42 -5.91 5.14
N ALA A 219 -5.40 -5.74 6.47
CA ALA A 219 -5.02 -4.48 7.08
C ALA A 219 -3.56 -4.09 6.77
N LEU A 220 -2.63 -5.05 6.88
CA LEU A 220 -1.21 -4.82 6.60
C LEU A 220 -0.92 -4.50 5.13
N GLN A 221 -1.71 -5.01 4.18
CA GLN A 221 -1.55 -4.69 2.74
C GLN A 221 -1.60 -3.18 2.48
N ALA A 222 -2.42 -2.44 3.23
CA ALA A 222 -2.51 -0.99 3.09
C ALA A 222 -1.28 -0.24 3.64
N HIS A 223 -0.49 -0.90 4.49
CA HIS A 223 0.66 -0.31 5.18
C HIS A 223 2.02 -0.70 4.61
N TYR A 224 2.09 -1.74 3.78
CA TYR A 224 3.32 -2.16 3.10
C TYR A 224 3.25 -1.88 1.58
N ALA A 225 4.41 -1.65 0.96
CA ALA A 225 4.53 -1.53 -0.49
C ALA A 225 4.68 -2.91 -1.17
N GLY A 226 5.40 -3.82 -0.53
CA GLY A 226 5.68 -5.18 -0.97
C GLY A 226 4.96 -6.25 -0.12
N ALA A 227 5.65 -7.37 0.08
CA ALA A 227 5.07 -8.58 0.64
C ALA A 227 4.76 -8.52 2.15
N VAL A 228 3.70 -9.22 2.54
CA VAL A 228 3.31 -9.52 3.93
C VAL A 228 3.57 -11.01 4.18
N GLY A 229 4.75 -11.31 4.70
CA GLY A 229 5.19 -12.68 4.99
C GLY A 229 4.68 -13.17 6.34
N TRP A 230 4.36 -14.46 6.42
CA TRP A 230 3.96 -15.14 7.66
C TRP A 230 4.95 -16.24 8.02
N GLU A 231 5.50 -16.14 9.22
CA GLU A 231 6.56 -17.02 9.69
C GLU A 231 6.00 -18.32 10.30
N ALA A 232 6.67 -19.44 9.99
CA ALA A 232 6.43 -20.76 10.56
C ALA A 232 4.94 -21.13 10.71
N VAL A 233 4.17 -20.93 9.63
CA VAL A 233 2.70 -20.98 9.64
C VAL A 233 2.21 -22.33 10.17
N ASN A 234 2.69 -23.43 9.60
CA ASN A 234 2.24 -24.77 10.00
C ASN A 234 2.64 -25.13 11.44
N LEU A 235 3.72 -24.56 11.97
CA LEU A 235 4.19 -24.80 13.35
C LEU A 235 3.35 -24.01 14.35
N PHE A 236 3.22 -22.71 14.15
CA PHE A 236 2.45 -21.86 15.05
C PHE A 236 0.96 -22.16 14.99
N PHE A 237 0.47 -22.75 13.91
CA PHE A 237 -0.93 -23.19 13.80
C PHE A 237 -1.18 -24.55 14.48
N ALA A 238 -0.16 -25.41 14.61
CA ALA A 238 -0.28 -26.79 15.09
C ALA A 238 -1.05 -26.98 16.42
N PRO A 239 -0.96 -26.09 17.44
CA PRO A 239 -1.75 -26.22 18.66
C PRO A 239 -3.27 -26.22 18.48
N TYR A 240 -3.77 -25.71 17.33
CA TYR A 240 -5.19 -25.69 16.99
C TYR A 240 -5.67 -26.96 16.27
N LEU A 241 -4.75 -27.88 15.97
CA LEU A 241 -4.98 -29.04 15.11
C LEU A 241 -5.05 -30.36 15.89
N VAL A 242 -4.85 -30.31 17.21
CA VAL A 242 -4.86 -31.51 18.07
C VAL A 242 -6.18 -32.25 17.95
N GLY A 243 -6.10 -33.53 17.61
CA GLY A 243 -7.27 -34.41 17.49
C GLY A 243 -8.09 -34.24 16.21
N LYS A 244 -7.62 -33.42 15.25
CA LYS A 244 -8.27 -33.27 13.94
C LYS A 244 -8.00 -34.48 13.05
N THR A 245 -9.00 -34.87 12.27
CA THR A 245 -8.86 -35.91 11.24
C THR A 245 -8.15 -35.37 9.99
N GLU A 246 -7.67 -36.26 9.12
CA GLU A 246 -7.07 -35.86 7.84
C GLU A 246 -8.02 -35.01 6.98
N GLU A 247 -9.33 -35.33 6.98
CA GLU A 247 -10.35 -34.57 6.26
C GLU A 247 -10.50 -33.15 6.83
N GLU A 248 -10.51 -33.01 8.16
CA GLU A 248 -10.58 -31.69 8.79
C GLU A 248 -9.31 -30.87 8.53
N LEU A 249 -8.14 -31.50 8.54
CA LEU A 249 -6.87 -30.83 8.21
C LEU A 249 -6.84 -30.34 6.76
N ASP A 250 -7.28 -31.17 5.80
CA ASP A 250 -7.40 -30.79 4.39
C ASP A 250 -8.37 -29.63 4.19
N GLN A 251 -9.51 -29.64 4.89
CA GLN A 251 -10.50 -28.57 4.83
C GLN A 251 -9.96 -27.24 5.42
N LEU A 252 -9.22 -27.30 6.54
CA LEU A 252 -8.59 -26.12 7.14
C LEU A 252 -7.48 -25.55 6.25
N ALA A 253 -6.67 -26.42 5.65
CA ALA A 253 -5.64 -26.02 4.70
C ALA A 253 -6.25 -25.37 3.45
N GLN A 254 -7.35 -25.95 2.93
CA GLN A 254 -8.10 -25.39 1.82
C GLN A 254 -8.64 -24.01 2.15
N MET A 255 -9.31 -23.88 3.31
CA MET A 255 -9.85 -22.60 3.77
C MET A 255 -8.75 -21.54 3.87
N LEU A 256 -7.62 -21.87 4.50
CA LEU A 256 -6.50 -20.95 4.66
C LEU A 256 -5.94 -20.48 3.31
N ILE A 257 -5.67 -21.40 2.39
CA ILE A 257 -5.08 -21.05 1.08
C ILE A 257 -6.07 -20.25 0.24
N PHE A 258 -7.35 -20.62 0.22
CA PHE A 258 -8.36 -19.97 -0.62
C PHE A 258 -8.64 -18.54 -0.14
N GLU A 259 -8.79 -18.35 1.17
CA GLU A 259 -9.01 -17.02 1.76
C GLU A 259 -7.85 -16.07 1.44
N PHE A 260 -6.61 -16.53 1.50
CA PHE A 260 -5.44 -15.71 1.16
C PHE A 260 -5.31 -15.49 -0.35
N ASN A 261 -5.58 -16.50 -1.17
CA ASN A 261 -5.52 -16.40 -2.63
C ASN A 261 -6.53 -15.39 -3.20
N GLN A 262 -7.69 -15.28 -2.55
CA GLN A 262 -8.78 -14.41 -2.98
C GLN A 262 -8.83 -13.09 -2.22
N LEU A 263 -7.81 -12.78 -1.43
CA LEU A 263 -7.71 -11.54 -0.66
C LEU A 263 -7.34 -10.36 -1.58
N ALA A 264 -8.24 -9.99 -2.50
CA ALA A 264 -7.99 -9.03 -3.59
C ALA A 264 -8.77 -7.70 -3.47
N GLY A 265 -9.18 -7.33 -2.26
CA GLY A 265 -10.17 -6.27 -2.07
C GLY A 265 -9.64 -4.86 -1.75
N ALA A 266 -8.41 -4.71 -1.25
CA ALA A 266 -7.97 -3.45 -0.66
C ALA A 266 -7.17 -2.58 -1.64
N ARG A 267 -5.88 -2.89 -1.86
CA ARG A 267 -4.97 -2.00 -2.58
C ARG A 267 -4.95 -2.27 -4.08
N GLY A 268 -5.47 -1.35 -4.90
CA GLY A 268 -5.49 -1.50 -6.37
C GLY A 268 -6.30 -2.69 -6.88
N SER A 269 -7.13 -3.28 -6.01
CA SER A 269 -7.71 -4.63 -6.15
C SER A 269 -6.70 -5.72 -6.54
N GLN A 270 -5.48 -5.61 -6.02
CA GLN A 270 -4.46 -6.66 -6.12
C GLN A 270 -4.67 -7.67 -4.99
N VAL A 271 -4.48 -8.96 -5.28
CA VAL A 271 -4.33 -9.99 -4.24
C VAL A 271 -3.19 -9.58 -3.30
N VAL A 272 -3.37 -9.72 -1.97
CA VAL A 272 -2.29 -9.45 -1.02
C VAL A 272 -1.09 -10.34 -1.36
N PHE A 273 0.05 -9.71 -1.65
CA PHE A 273 1.30 -10.44 -1.80
C PHE A 273 1.67 -11.04 -0.45
N THR A 274 1.45 -12.34 -0.32
CA THR A 274 1.65 -13.09 0.93
C THR A 274 2.52 -14.30 0.68
N ASP A 275 3.39 -14.57 1.64
CA ASP A 275 4.28 -15.72 1.63
C ASP A 275 4.10 -16.46 2.96
N PHE A 276 4.06 -17.79 2.91
CA PHE A 276 4.02 -18.65 4.08
C PHE A 276 5.37 -19.36 4.21
N ASN A 277 6.10 -19.08 5.28
CA ASN A 277 7.28 -19.84 5.66
C ASN A 277 6.85 -21.13 6.34
N LEU A 278 7.27 -22.25 5.77
CA LEU A 278 6.81 -23.60 6.12
C LEU A 278 8.00 -24.51 6.43
N TYR A 279 7.84 -25.38 7.41
CA TYR A 279 8.91 -26.29 7.85
C TYR A 279 8.37 -27.70 8.07
N TYR A 280 9.07 -28.71 7.53
CA TYR A 280 8.74 -30.11 7.78
C TYR A 280 9.19 -30.58 9.16
N ASN A 281 10.36 -30.14 9.62
CA ASN A 281 10.88 -30.39 10.95
C ASN A 281 10.82 -29.10 11.79
N VAL A 282 10.62 -29.21 13.09
CA VAL A 282 10.65 -28.04 13.98
C VAL A 282 12.09 -27.51 14.07
N PRO A 283 12.37 -26.27 13.62
CA PRO A 283 13.71 -25.69 13.69
C PRO A 283 14.21 -25.59 15.13
N ARG A 284 15.53 -25.73 15.33
CA ARG A 284 16.16 -25.70 16.66
C ARG A 284 15.80 -24.46 17.48
N HIS A 285 15.66 -23.30 16.83
CA HIS A 285 15.32 -22.04 17.50
C HIS A 285 13.84 -21.92 17.90
N PHE A 286 12.98 -22.81 17.42
CA PHE A 286 11.58 -22.91 17.86
C PHE A 286 11.30 -24.12 18.73
N ALA A 287 12.17 -25.14 18.73
CA ALA A 287 11.94 -26.42 19.38
C ALA A 287 11.52 -26.28 20.86
N ASP A 288 12.27 -25.52 21.65
CA ASP A 288 12.04 -25.36 23.09
C ASP A 288 11.08 -24.20 23.46
N THR A 289 10.51 -23.54 22.44
CA THR A 289 9.59 -22.42 22.67
C THR A 289 8.23 -22.95 23.09
N MET A 290 7.70 -22.43 24.19
CA MET A 290 6.36 -22.76 24.69
C MET A 290 5.29 -22.36 23.69
N ALA A 291 4.42 -23.31 23.34
CA ALA A 291 3.37 -23.08 22.37
C ALA A 291 2.20 -22.30 22.97
N ILE A 292 1.74 -21.29 22.23
CA ILE A 292 0.48 -20.60 22.50
C ILE A 292 -0.63 -21.36 21.75
N GLY A 293 -1.76 -21.60 22.39
CA GLY A 293 -2.87 -22.35 21.81
C GLY A 293 -4.19 -21.57 21.83
N PRO A 294 -5.31 -22.31 21.67
CA PRO A 294 -6.65 -21.76 21.74
C PRO A 294 -6.87 -20.80 22.93
N GLY A 295 -7.46 -19.65 22.65
CA GLY A 295 -7.76 -18.62 23.65
C GLY A 295 -6.56 -17.75 24.04
N GLY A 296 -5.39 -17.92 23.41
CA GLY A 296 -4.19 -17.13 23.70
C GLY A 296 -3.44 -17.59 24.95
N GLU A 297 -3.73 -18.81 25.41
CA GLU A 297 -3.09 -19.42 26.57
C GLU A 297 -1.93 -20.32 26.16
N TYR A 298 -0.93 -20.42 27.03
CA TYR A 298 0.12 -21.41 26.83
C TYR A 298 -0.44 -22.82 27.02
N THR A 299 -0.08 -23.74 26.14
CA THR A 299 -0.63 -25.10 26.18
C THR A 299 0.04 -26.01 27.20
N GLY A 300 1.17 -25.58 27.79
CA GLY A 300 2.02 -26.40 28.63
C GLY A 300 2.96 -27.32 27.85
N LYS A 301 2.96 -27.26 26.51
CA LYS A 301 3.86 -27.98 25.62
C LYS A 301 4.73 -27.02 24.82
N THR A 302 5.88 -27.50 24.37
CA THR A 302 6.77 -26.82 23.41
C THR A 302 6.34 -27.06 21.97
N TYR A 303 6.80 -26.24 21.01
CA TYR A 303 6.51 -26.49 19.60
C TYR A 303 7.11 -27.79 19.07
N LYS A 304 8.21 -28.31 19.65
CA LYS A 304 8.74 -29.62 19.26
C LYS A 304 7.74 -30.76 19.50
N GLU A 305 6.91 -30.64 20.54
CA GLU A 305 5.87 -31.64 20.86
C GLU A 305 4.66 -31.59 19.91
N TYR A 306 4.55 -30.55 19.09
CA TYR A 306 3.52 -30.41 18.05
C TYR A 306 4.02 -30.71 16.63
N GLU A 307 5.22 -31.29 16.51
CA GLU A 307 5.79 -31.68 15.21
C GLU A 307 4.86 -32.59 14.38
N PRO A 308 4.19 -33.61 14.96
CA PRO A 308 3.24 -34.44 14.19
C PRO A 308 2.07 -33.64 13.60
N GLU A 309 1.45 -32.76 14.38
CA GLU A 309 0.36 -31.90 13.91
C GLU A 309 0.84 -30.91 12.84
N ALA A 310 2.03 -30.32 13.03
CA ALA A 310 2.63 -29.39 12.07
C ALA A 310 2.96 -30.06 10.73
N GLN A 311 3.45 -31.30 10.76
CA GLN A 311 3.74 -32.12 9.57
C GLN A 311 2.47 -32.54 8.85
N ALA A 312 1.46 -33.02 9.59
CA ALA A 312 0.18 -33.43 9.02
C ALA A 312 -0.50 -32.25 8.30
N PHE A 313 -0.49 -31.07 8.91
CA PHE A 313 -1.02 -29.86 8.30
C PHE A 313 -0.23 -29.41 7.08
N LEU A 314 1.10 -29.50 7.13
CA LEU A 314 1.94 -29.18 5.99
C LEU A 314 1.65 -30.09 4.78
N LYS A 315 1.52 -31.40 5.00
CA LYS A 315 1.12 -32.36 3.97
C LYS A 315 -0.25 -32.00 3.38
N ALA A 316 -1.21 -31.60 4.22
CA ALA A 316 -2.53 -31.13 3.79
C ALA A 316 -2.45 -29.85 2.94
N MET A 317 -1.65 -28.86 3.35
CA MET A 317 -1.41 -27.65 2.55
C MET A 317 -0.83 -27.99 1.17
N PHE A 318 0.17 -28.87 1.10
CA PHE A 318 0.77 -29.29 -0.16
C PHE A 318 -0.20 -30.07 -1.05
N ASN A 319 -1.14 -30.83 -0.48
CA ASN A 319 -2.23 -31.44 -1.25
C ASN A 319 -3.15 -30.39 -1.88
N VAL A 320 -3.50 -29.33 -1.13
CA VAL A 320 -4.30 -28.22 -1.68
C VAL A 320 -3.55 -27.51 -2.81
N TYR A 321 -2.27 -27.18 -2.61
CA TYR A 321 -1.45 -26.57 -3.65
C TYR A 321 -1.37 -27.46 -4.90
N LEU A 322 -1.18 -28.77 -4.73
CA LEU A 322 -1.13 -29.73 -5.85
C LEU A 322 -2.43 -29.73 -6.67
N ARG A 323 -3.59 -29.69 -6.01
CA ARG A 323 -4.91 -29.68 -6.65
C ARG A 323 -5.16 -28.38 -7.45
N GLY A 324 -4.61 -27.25 -6.98
CA GLY A 324 -4.84 -25.95 -7.59
C GLY A 324 -6.26 -25.42 -7.36
N ASP A 325 -6.60 -24.34 -8.06
CA ASP A 325 -7.92 -23.72 -8.01
C ASP A 325 -9.02 -24.59 -8.66
N ALA A 326 -10.25 -24.08 -8.71
CA ALA A 326 -11.38 -24.80 -9.32
C ALA A 326 -11.19 -25.17 -10.80
N THR A 327 -10.21 -24.56 -11.48
CA THR A 327 -9.81 -24.84 -12.87
C THR A 327 -8.48 -25.58 -12.98
N GLY A 328 -7.90 -25.98 -11.84
CA GLY A 328 -6.60 -26.65 -11.75
C GLY A 328 -5.40 -25.72 -11.90
N LYS A 329 -5.59 -24.39 -11.87
CA LYS A 329 -4.49 -23.43 -11.96
C LYS A 329 -3.78 -23.27 -10.63
N THR A 330 -2.53 -22.86 -10.71
CA THR A 330 -1.67 -22.54 -9.58
C THR A 330 -2.21 -21.38 -8.76
N PHE A 331 -2.12 -21.50 -7.44
CA PHE A 331 -2.29 -20.38 -6.53
C PHE A 331 -1.03 -19.50 -6.53
N VAL A 332 -1.14 -18.27 -7.04
CA VAL A 332 -0.02 -17.30 -7.02
C VAL A 332 0.34 -16.88 -5.59
N PHE A 333 -0.65 -16.84 -4.71
CA PHE A 333 -0.52 -16.52 -3.28
C PHE A 333 -1.44 -17.42 -2.44
N PRO A 334 -1.12 -17.68 -1.17
CA PRO A 334 0.15 -17.35 -0.52
C PRO A 334 1.26 -18.26 -1.06
N LYS A 335 2.46 -17.73 -1.29
CA LYS A 335 3.58 -18.54 -1.81
C LYS A 335 4.06 -19.51 -0.73
N PRO A 336 4.17 -20.82 -1.00
CA PRO A 336 4.70 -21.78 -0.03
C PRO A 336 6.23 -21.75 -0.04
N LEU A 337 6.83 -21.06 0.94
CA LEU A 337 8.28 -21.03 1.13
C LEU A 337 8.69 -22.17 2.06
N LEU A 338 9.03 -23.32 1.48
CA LEU A 338 9.52 -24.48 2.23
C LEU A 338 10.99 -24.30 2.61
N HIS A 339 11.26 -24.27 3.91
CA HIS A 339 12.62 -24.21 4.44
C HIS A 339 13.23 -25.61 4.53
N VAL A 340 14.41 -25.77 3.93
CA VAL A 340 15.15 -27.03 3.91
C VAL A 340 16.47 -26.86 4.65
N ASN A 341 16.74 -27.77 5.60
CA ASN A 341 17.97 -27.79 6.37
C ASN A 341 18.45 -29.23 6.59
N GLU A 342 19.63 -29.40 7.20
CA GLU A 342 20.21 -30.74 7.47
C GLU A 342 19.32 -31.60 8.38
N ASP A 343 18.62 -30.99 9.34
CA ASP A 343 17.77 -31.70 10.29
C ASP A 343 16.51 -32.27 9.62
N LEU A 344 16.02 -31.63 8.54
CA LEU A 344 14.93 -32.17 7.71
C LEU A 344 15.28 -33.57 7.20
N PHE A 345 16.48 -33.75 6.64
CA PHE A 345 16.93 -35.04 6.09
C PHE A 345 17.16 -36.13 7.14
N ARG A 346 17.06 -35.78 8.43
CA ARG A 346 17.13 -36.71 9.57
C ARG A 346 15.77 -37.01 10.19
N THR A 347 14.73 -36.28 9.78
CA THR A 347 13.39 -36.39 10.34
C THR A 347 12.63 -37.52 9.66
N GLU A 348 11.90 -38.34 10.41
CA GLU A 348 11.15 -39.45 9.84
C GLU A 348 10.15 -38.99 8.77
N GLY A 349 10.00 -39.78 7.69
CA GLY A 349 9.11 -39.45 6.58
C GLY A 349 9.58 -38.31 5.66
N TRP A 350 10.78 -37.75 5.86
CA TRP A 350 11.27 -36.61 5.07
C TRP A 350 11.27 -36.90 3.56
N GLN A 351 11.63 -38.10 3.15
CA GLN A 351 11.74 -38.45 1.74
C GLN A 351 10.38 -38.43 1.05
N GLU A 352 9.35 -39.03 1.67
CA GLU A 352 7.97 -39.00 1.17
C GLU A 352 7.46 -37.57 1.04
N PHE A 353 7.71 -36.73 2.06
CA PHE A 353 7.30 -35.34 2.01
C PHE A 353 8.05 -34.54 0.94
N MET A 354 9.37 -34.74 0.79
CA MET A 354 10.14 -34.08 -0.25
C MET A 354 9.70 -34.50 -1.65
N ASP A 355 9.34 -35.77 -1.86
CA ASP A 355 8.76 -36.23 -3.11
C ASP A 355 7.43 -35.52 -3.41
N GLN A 356 6.57 -35.33 -2.40
CA GLN A 356 5.34 -34.54 -2.52
C GLN A 356 5.64 -33.08 -2.84
N ALA A 357 6.61 -32.45 -2.16
CA ALA A 357 7.00 -31.07 -2.39
C ALA A 357 7.55 -30.86 -3.81
N CYS A 358 8.42 -31.76 -4.27
CA CYS A 358 8.93 -31.77 -5.64
C CYS A 358 7.80 -31.97 -6.66
N LEU A 359 6.80 -32.81 -6.36
CA LEU A 359 5.64 -33.01 -7.23
C LEU A 359 4.81 -31.72 -7.35
N VAL A 360 4.55 -31.01 -6.26
CA VAL A 360 3.89 -29.69 -6.30
C VAL A 360 4.69 -28.74 -7.17
N ALA A 361 6.00 -28.59 -6.89
CA ALA A 361 6.88 -27.69 -7.63
C ALA A 361 6.91 -27.99 -9.14
N SER A 362 6.88 -29.27 -9.52
CA SER A 362 6.91 -29.70 -10.92
C SER A 362 5.61 -29.40 -11.68
N ARG A 363 4.48 -29.27 -10.98
CA ARG A 363 3.14 -29.11 -11.60
C ARG A 363 2.60 -27.70 -11.48
N GLN A 364 2.92 -27.02 -10.39
CA GLN A 364 2.33 -25.74 -10.01
C GLN A 364 3.37 -24.61 -9.98
N GLY A 365 4.63 -24.87 -10.35
CA GLY A 365 5.72 -23.91 -10.14
C GLY A 365 6.07 -23.77 -8.67
#